data_AF-A0A7G5ZPV8-F1
#
_entry.id   AF-A0A7G5ZPV8-F1
#
_cell.length_a   1.000
_cell.length_b   1.000
_cell.length_c   1.000
_cell.angle_alpha   90.00
_cell.angle_beta   90.00
_cell.angle_gamma   90.00
#
_symmetry.space_group_name_H-M   'P 1'
#
loop_
_entity.id
_entity.type
_entity.pdbx_description
1 polymer ?
#
loop_
_entity_poly.entity_id
_entity_poly.type
_entity_poly.pdbx_seq_one_letter_code
_entity_poly.pdbx_strand_id
1 'polypeptide(L)'
;MADIRTEESGETALVPRAHRVVRTLDPAEGPFPGSLVTCGSAVAVRRDAEELDGWVGWRYAGAEHIAAPIDVIRRRGGHDVLLPWCTERISAFVVRRVAADAPLTPGESTTLVISMLRGLDEIGVEGASGGEWWLTDGGRPVFVFGAGTDARAGAEAVVARLSEHSFDKVMVRALGVVERALASSAGQPRVPRKLLEAGRSSC
;
A
#
# COMPACT_ATOMS: atom_id res chain seq x y z
N MET A 1 24.86 15.95 39.41
CA MET A 1 23.42 15.76 39.12
C MET A 1 23.12 16.61 37.89
N ALA A 2 23.36 16.03 36.71
CA ALA A 2 23.36 16.76 35.45
C ALA A 2 21.92 16.86 34.91
N ASP A 3 21.49 18.10 34.74
CA ASP A 3 20.19 18.49 34.21
C ASP A 3 20.21 18.28 32.70
N ILE A 4 19.54 17.23 32.21
CA ILE A 4 19.39 16.95 30.78
C ILE A 4 18.31 17.89 30.27
N ARG A 5 18.74 19.01 29.66
CA ARG A 5 17.88 19.80 28.79
C ARG A 5 17.59 18.98 27.54
N THR A 6 16.42 18.37 27.51
CA THR A 6 15.81 17.86 26.28
C THR A 6 15.51 19.07 25.41
N GLU A 7 16.33 19.30 24.38
CA GLU A 7 16.02 20.27 23.33
C GLU A 7 14.82 19.77 22.53
N GLU A 8 13.62 20.22 22.90
CA GLU A 8 12.44 20.16 22.04
C GLU A 8 12.66 21.10 20.85
N SER A 9 13.44 20.66 19.86
CA SER A 9 13.44 21.26 18.52
C SER A 9 12.16 20.85 17.79
N GLY A 10 11.01 21.28 18.32
CA GLY A 10 9.71 21.12 17.70
C GLY A 10 9.56 22.13 16.57
N GLU A 11 9.99 21.76 15.36
CA GLU A 11 9.65 22.50 14.15
C GLU A 11 8.12 22.62 14.05
N THR A 12 7.65 23.81 14.39
CA THR A 12 6.22 24.06 14.60
C THR A 12 5.55 24.22 13.25
N ALA A 13 4.69 23.28 12.89
CA ALA A 13 3.81 23.39 11.73
C ALA A 13 3.04 24.72 11.80
N LEU A 14 2.84 25.37 10.63
CA LEU A 14 2.19 26.69 10.57
C LEU A 14 0.72 26.67 11.02
N VAL A 15 0.10 25.49 11.09
CA VAL A 15 -1.17 25.24 11.78
C VAL A 15 -0.90 24.35 13.00
N PRO A 16 -0.76 24.93 14.21
CA PRO A 16 -0.51 24.17 15.42
C PRO A 16 -1.61 23.13 15.67
N ARG A 17 -1.22 21.93 16.12
CA ARG A 17 -2.11 20.83 16.58
C ARG A 17 -3.03 20.16 15.53
N ALA A 18 -2.89 20.45 14.23
CA ALA A 18 -3.63 19.70 13.20
C ALA A 18 -3.24 18.19 13.19
N HIS A 19 -1.96 17.90 13.45
CA HIS A 19 -1.41 16.55 13.45
C HIS A 19 -0.61 16.30 14.74
N ARG A 20 -1.21 15.57 15.69
CA ARG A 20 -0.54 15.19 16.94
C ARG A 20 0.36 13.98 16.67
N VAL A 21 1.62 14.06 17.10
CA VAL A 21 2.54 12.92 17.07
C VAL A 21 2.06 11.84 18.03
N VAL A 22 1.96 10.60 17.53
CA VAL A 22 1.64 9.40 18.30
C VAL A 22 2.93 8.72 18.74
N ARG A 23 3.83 8.42 17.79
CA ARG A 23 5.16 7.83 18.01
C ARG A 23 6.02 7.94 16.74
N THR A 24 7.30 7.62 16.85
CA THR A 24 8.20 7.43 15.69
C THR A 24 8.12 5.99 15.19
N LEU A 25 8.14 5.81 13.86
CA LEU A 25 8.22 4.51 13.20
C LEU A 25 9.66 4.21 12.79
N ASP A 26 10.12 3.01 13.10
CA ASP A 26 11.38 2.47 12.59
C ASP A 26 11.25 2.03 11.12
N PRO A 27 12.33 2.07 10.30
CA PRO A 27 12.31 1.57 8.92
C PRO A 27 11.85 0.11 8.75
N ALA A 28 11.89 -0.72 9.80
CA ALA A 28 11.38 -2.08 9.75
C ALA A 28 9.84 -2.18 9.89
N GLU A 29 9.17 -1.13 10.37
CA GLU A 29 7.72 -1.14 10.66
C GLU A 29 6.84 -0.79 9.46
N GLY A 30 7.44 -0.36 8.35
CA GLY A 30 6.72 0.03 7.15
C GLY A 30 7.67 0.58 6.08
N PRO A 31 7.15 0.88 4.88
CA PRO A 31 7.96 1.38 3.78
C PRO A 31 8.37 2.85 3.96
N PHE A 32 7.70 3.58 4.86
CA PHE A 32 7.99 4.99 5.14
C PHE A 32 8.41 5.14 6.60
N PRO A 33 9.71 5.34 6.90
CA PRO A 33 10.13 5.77 8.22
C PRO A 33 9.68 7.22 8.45
N GLY A 34 9.36 7.56 9.70
CA GLY A 34 8.90 8.90 10.04
C GLY A 34 8.11 8.97 11.34
N SER A 35 7.45 10.11 11.55
CA SER A 35 6.56 10.29 12.71
C SER A 35 5.15 9.81 12.37
N LEU A 36 4.62 8.84 13.11
CA LEU A 36 3.20 8.50 13.03
C LEU A 36 2.40 9.62 13.71
N VAL A 37 1.48 10.24 12.96
CA VAL A 37 0.68 11.37 13.42
C VAL A 37 -0.82 11.10 13.23
N THR A 38 -1.65 11.76 14.02
CA THR A 38 -3.11 11.77 13.79
C THR A 38 -3.46 12.55 12.53
N CYS A 39 -4.39 12.04 11.74
CA CYS A 39 -4.91 12.68 10.53
C CYS A 39 -6.43 12.44 10.44
N GLY A 40 -7.22 13.39 10.94
CA GLY A 40 -8.67 13.20 11.08
C GLY A 40 -9.00 12.02 12.00
N SER A 41 -9.76 11.05 11.48
CA SER A 41 -10.08 9.78 12.18
C SER A 41 -9.05 8.67 11.96
N ALA A 42 -8.02 8.91 11.14
CA ALA A 42 -6.99 7.94 10.80
C ALA A 42 -5.62 8.39 11.31
N VAL A 43 -4.58 7.62 10.97
CA VAL A 43 -3.18 8.00 11.19
C VAL A 43 -2.43 8.06 9.86
N ALA A 44 -1.37 8.87 9.83
CA ALA A 44 -0.50 9.01 8.67
C ALA A 44 0.96 9.05 9.12
N VAL A 45 1.87 8.69 8.23
CA VAL A 45 3.31 8.87 8.44
C VAL A 45 3.69 10.25 7.94
N ARG A 46 4.21 11.10 8.82
CA ARG A 46 4.80 12.38 8.49
C ARG A 46 6.30 12.23 8.27
N ARG A 47 6.77 12.65 7.10
CA ARG A 47 8.18 12.63 6.70
C ARG A 47 8.57 13.96 6.08
N ASP A 48 9.85 14.31 6.16
CA ASP A 48 10.38 15.44 5.39
C ASP A 48 10.19 15.17 3.89
N ALA A 49 9.59 16.12 3.17
CA ALA A 49 9.32 15.99 1.74
C ALA A 49 10.62 15.97 0.92
N GLU A 50 11.69 16.59 1.40
CA GLU A 50 13.00 16.60 0.73
C GLU A 50 13.62 15.19 0.65
N GLU A 51 13.37 14.33 1.65
CA GLU A 51 13.81 12.92 1.64
C GLU A 51 13.10 12.04 0.59
N LEU A 52 12.09 12.60 -0.09
CA LEU A 52 11.33 11.94 -1.15
C LEU A 52 11.49 12.65 -2.50
N ASP A 53 12.52 13.47 -2.67
CA ASP A 53 12.82 14.08 -3.97
C ASP A 53 12.98 13.00 -5.06
N GLY A 54 12.37 13.26 -6.22
CA GLY A 54 12.34 12.31 -7.34
C GLY A 54 11.52 11.02 -7.13
N TRP A 55 10.85 10.82 -5.98
CA TRP A 55 10.07 9.62 -5.74
C TRP A 55 8.82 9.54 -6.65
N VAL A 56 8.63 8.40 -7.30
CA VAL A 56 7.56 8.22 -8.30
C VAL A 56 6.16 8.35 -7.71
N GLY A 57 5.98 8.05 -6.41
CA GLY A 57 4.69 8.12 -5.72
C GLY A 57 4.03 9.49 -5.74
N TRP A 58 4.79 10.59 -5.91
CA TRP A 58 4.25 11.94 -6.04
C TRP A 58 3.22 12.08 -7.18
N ARG A 59 3.37 11.32 -8.26
CA ARG A 59 2.47 11.38 -9.43
C ARG A 59 1.08 10.81 -9.18
N TYR A 60 0.92 10.06 -8.09
CA TYR A 60 -0.28 9.28 -7.79
C TYR A 60 -1.07 9.88 -6.63
N ALA A 61 -0.87 11.16 -6.30
CA ALA A 61 -1.69 11.84 -5.31
C ALA A 61 -3.19 11.71 -5.67
N GLY A 62 -3.98 11.20 -4.72
CA GLY A 62 -5.41 10.91 -4.91
C GLY A 62 -5.73 9.50 -5.45
N ALA A 63 -4.72 8.67 -5.76
CA ALA A 63 -4.93 7.25 -6.05
C ALA A 63 -5.39 6.49 -4.80
N GLU A 64 -6.16 5.41 -4.98
CA GLU A 64 -6.69 4.64 -3.85
C GLU A 64 -5.83 3.43 -3.49
N HIS A 65 -5.23 2.78 -4.48
CA HIS A 65 -4.49 1.52 -4.35
C HIS A 65 -2.99 1.72 -4.61
N ILE A 66 -2.53 2.96 -4.53
CA ILE A 66 -1.12 3.34 -4.59
C ILE A 66 -0.82 4.18 -3.33
N ALA A 67 0.27 3.85 -2.65
CA ALA A 67 0.75 4.66 -1.55
C ALA A 67 1.34 5.97 -2.11
N ALA A 68 0.60 7.05 -1.94
CA ALA A 68 0.92 8.37 -2.46
C ALA A 68 0.75 9.43 -1.36
N PRO A 69 1.28 10.64 -1.58
CA PRO A 69 1.05 11.78 -0.68
C PRO A 69 -0.44 12.01 -0.43
N ILE A 70 -0.82 12.07 0.85
CA ILE A 70 -2.16 12.41 1.33
C ILE A 70 -2.31 13.93 1.39
N ASP A 71 -1.31 14.58 1.99
CA ASP A 71 -1.27 16.03 2.17
C ASP A 71 0.18 16.52 2.34
N VAL A 72 0.40 17.83 2.14
CA VAL A 72 1.71 18.49 2.33
C VAL A 72 1.57 19.62 3.34
N ILE A 73 2.35 19.53 4.42
CA ILE A 73 2.35 20.49 5.52
C ILE A 73 3.52 21.45 5.34
N ARG A 74 3.23 22.75 5.32
CA ARG A 74 4.27 23.78 5.34
C ARG A 74 4.84 23.96 6.76
N ARG A 75 6.16 23.98 6.88
CA ARG A 75 6.92 24.34 8.10
C ARG A 75 7.94 25.43 7.80
N ARG A 76 8.48 26.06 8.84
CA ARG A 76 9.40 27.22 8.70
C ARG A 76 10.68 26.88 7.91
N GLY A 77 11.10 25.62 7.89
CA GLY A 77 12.31 25.14 7.21
C GLY A 77 12.07 24.28 5.97
N GLY A 78 10.83 24.14 5.48
CA GLY A 78 10.53 23.25 4.36
C GLY A 78 9.09 22.73 4.37
N HIS A 79 8.93 21.51 3.87
CA HIS A 79 7.64 20.84 3.80
C HIS A 79 7.74 19.44 4.40
N ASP A 80 6.72 19.05 5.15
CA ASP A 80 6.50 17.66 5.47
C ASP A 80 5.42 17.11 4.54
N VAL A 81 5.46 15.81 4.28
CA VAL A 81 4.41 15.08 3.57
C VAL A 81 3.76 14.07 4.49
N LEU A 82 2.44 13.94 4.38
CA LEU A 82 1.67 12.87 5.00
C LEU A 82 1.52 11.71 4.01
N LEU A 83 1.87 10.52 4.45
CA LEU A 83 1.81 9.28 3.68
C LEU A 83 0.94 8.25 4.42
N PRO A 84 0.34 7.29 3.71
CA PRO A 84 -0.44 6.23 4.34
C PRO A 84 0.45 5.37 5.25
N TRP A 85 -0.07 5.00 6.43
CA TRP A 85 0.60 4.05 7.31
C TRP A 85 0.36 2.62 6.80
N CYS A 86 1.40 2.05 6.21
CA CYS A 86 1.41 0.67 5.71
C CYS A 86 1.97 -0.25 6.81
N THR A 87 1.18 -1.20 7.28
CA THR A 87 1.44 -2.00 8.48
C THR A 87 2.05 -3.36 8.20
N GLU A 88 1.73 -3.97 7.05
CA GLU A 88 2.18 -5.31 6.71
C GLU A 88 2.28 -5.50 5.19
N ARG A 89 3.30 -6.23 4.73
CA ARG A 89 3.37 -6.67 3.32
C ARG A 89 2.28 -7.71 3.05
N ILE A 90 1.61 -7.61 1.90
CA ILE A 90 0.51 -8.54 1.57
C ILE A 90 1.00 -9.99 1.53
N SER A 91 2.21 -10.24 1.01
CA SER A 91 2.81 -11.57 0.97
C SER A 91 2.99 -12.16 2.38
N ALA A 92 3.50 -11.35 3.32
CA ALA A 92 3.68 -11.75 4.72
C ALA A 92 2.32 -12.00 5.40
N PHE A 93 1.34 -11.14 5.14
CA PHE A 93 -0.02 -11.27 5.66
C PHE A 93 -0.67 -12.60 5.24
N VAL A 94 -0.60 -12.96 3.95
CA VAL A 94 -1.17 -14.21 3.44
C VAL A 94 -0.48 -15.42 4.07
N VAL A 95 0.86 -15.42 4.14
CA VAL A 95 1.63 -16.50 4.78
C VAL A 95 1.25 -16.64 6.25
N ARG A 96 1.14 -15.54 6.99
CA ARG A 96 0.76 -15.52 8.40
C ARG A 96 -0.63 -16.10 8.64
N ARG A 97 -1.61 -15.75 7.79
CA ARG A 97 -2.99 -16.26 7.85
C ARG A 97 -3.03 -17.78 7.69
N VAL A 98 -2.31 -18.30 6.69
CA VAL A 98 -2.20 -19.74 6.45
C VAL A 98 -1.51 -20.46 7.60
N ALA A 99 -0.40 -19.94 8.10
CA ALA A 99 0.34 -20.53 9.22
C ALA A 99 -0.48 -20.57 10.53
N ALA A 100 -1.46 -19.67 10.67
CA ALA A 100 -2.38 -19.63 11.80
C ALA A 100 -3.64 -20.52 11.62
N ASP A 101 -3.65 -21.41 10.61
CA ASP A 101 -4.79 -22.26 10.23
C ASP A 101 -6.10 -21.48 10.03
N ALA A 102 -5.96 -20.24 9.56
CA ALA A 102 -7.07 -19.36 9.27
C ALA A 102 -6.77 -18.71 7.91
N PRO A 103 -6.91 -19.44 6.78
CA PRO A 103 -6.73 -18.85 5.47
C PRO A 103 -7.78 -17.78 5.19
N LEU A 104 -7.52 -16.94 4.19
CA LEU A 104 -8.48 -15.93 3.75
C LEU A 104 -9.74 -16.60 3.22
N THR A 105 -10.89 -16.09 3.62
CA THR A 105 -12.18 -16.52 3.08
C THR A 105 -12.27 -16.21 1.58
N PRO A 106 -13.22 -16.83 0.85
CA PRO A 106 -13.45 -16.49 -0.56
C PRO A 106 -13.74 -15.00 -0.79
N GLY A 107 -14.49 -14.36 0.12
CA GLY A 107 -14.81 -12.93 0.05
C GLY A 107 -13.59 -12.04 0.29
N GLU A 108 -12.77 -12.37 1.29
CA GLU A 108 -11.50 -11.67 1.55
C GLU A 108 -10.53 -11.81 0.37
N SER A 109 -10.39 -13.01 -0.18
CA SER A 109 -9.52 -13.29 -1.34
C SER A 109 -9.98 -12.50 -2.57
N THR A 110 -11.28 -12.47 -2.85
CA THR A 110 -11.85 -11.71 -3.97
C THR A 110 -11.60 -10.21 -3.80
N THR A 111 -11.83 -9.68 -2.60
CA THR A 111 -11.64 -8.27 -2.29
C THR A 111 -10.17 -7.86 -2.45
N LEU A 112 -9.25 -8.66 -1.92
CA LEU A 112 -7.82 -8.45 -2.05
C LEU A 112 -7.39 -8.42 -3.53
N VAL A 113 -7.77 -9.45 -4.30
CA VAL A 113 -7.39 -9.56 -5.72
C VAL A 113 -7.97 -8.40 -6.55
N ILE A 114 -9.25 -8.05 -6.37
CA ILE A 114 -9.85 -6.92 -7.09
C ILE A 114 -9.15 -5.60 -6.74
N SER A 115 -8.78 -5.41 -5.47
CA SER A 115 -8.08 -4.20 -5.03
C SER A 115 -6.69 -4.08 -5.66
N MET A 116 -5.95 -5.19 -5.75
CA MET A 116 -4.66 -5.22 -6.45
C MET A 116 -4.81 -4.97 -7.95
N LEU A 117 -5.83 -5.54 -8.59
CA LEU A 117 -6.13 -5.29 -10.01
C LEU A 117 -6.48 -3.82 -10.28
N ARG A 118 -7.21 -3.17 -9.35
CA ARG A 118 -7.47 -1.72 -9.41
C ARG A 118 -6.18 -0.92 -9.27
N GLY A 119 -5.29 -1.30 -8.36
CA GLY A 119 -3.97 -0.67 -8.26
C GLY A 119 -3.13 -0.83 -9.53
N LEU A 120 -3.16 -1.98 -10.18
CA LEU A 120 -2.49 -2.16 -11.48
C LEU A 120 -3.09 -1.25 -12.57
N ASP A 121 -4.40 -1.02 -12.56
CA ASP A 121 -5.07 -0.07 -13.47
C ASP A 121 -4.67 1.38 -13.16
N GLU A 122 -4.57 1.75 -11.87
CA GLU A 122 -4.12 3.07 -11.41
C GLU A 122 -2.67 3.35 -11.80
N ILE A 123 -1.77 2.35 -11.70
CA ILE A 123 -0.36 2.48 -12.11
C ILE A 123 -0.24 2.72 -13.61
N GLY A 124 -1.09 2.08 -14.40
CA GLY A 124 -1.11 2.23 -15.85
C GLY A 124 0.18 1.76 -16.55
N VAL A 125 0.39 2.27 -17.77
CA VAL A 125 1.41 1.77 -18.72
C VAL A 125 2.82 2.27 -18.42
N GLU A 126 2.92 3.44 -17.81
CA GLU A 126 4.18 4.17 -17.64
C GLU A 126 4.86 3.87 -16.30
N GLY A 127 4.20 3.09 -15.42
CA GLY A 127 4.65 2.78 -14.07
C GLY A 127 5.69 1.67 -13.96
N ALA A 128 6.71 1.66 -14.82
CA ALA A 128 7.79 0.66 -14.85
C ALA A 128 8.78 0.79 -13.66
N SER A 129 8.27 1.10 -12.48
CA SER A 129 9.03 1.29 -11.25
C SER A 129 8.73 0.14 -10.30
N GLY A 130 9.79 -0.48 -9.78
CA GLY A 130 9.67 -1.54 -8.79
C GLY A 130 9.02 -1.05 -7.49
N GLY A 131 8.63 -2.01 -6.66
CA GLY A 131 8.02 -1.73 -5.37
C GLY A 131 7.43 -2.98 -4.75
N GLU A 132 6.56 -2.77 -3.76
CA GLU A 132 5.95 -3.86 -3.01
C GLU A 132 4.48 -3.56 -2.69
N TRP A 133 3.68 -4.61 -2.53
CA TRP A 133 2.29 -4.51 -2.10
C TRP A 133 2.16 -4.60 -0.58
N TRP A 134 1.47 -3.62 -0.01
CA TRP A 134 1.26 -3.47 1.43
C TRP A 134 -0.22 -3.36 1.78
N LEU A 135 -0.54 -3.63 3.04
CA LEU A 135 -1.82 -3.27 3.66
C LEU A 135 -1.63 -1.98 4.46
N THR A 136 -2.57 -1.05 4.33
CA THR A 136 -2.67 0.07 5.27
C THR A 136 -3.20 -0.41 6.63
N ASP A 137 -3.14 0.45 7.63
CA ASP A 137 -3.80 0.27 8.93
C ASP A 137 -5.32 0.02 8.84
N GLY A 138 -5.96 0.60 7.82
CA GLY A 138 -7.35 0.31 7.45
C GLY A 138 -7.55 -0.98 6.66
N GLY A 139 -6.52 -1.81 6.47
CA GLY A 139 -6.58 -3.07 5.73
C GLY A 139 -6.68 -2.90 4.21
N ARG A 140 -6.41 -1.70 3.67
CA ARG A 140 -6.47 -1.43 2.23
C ARG A 140 -5.19 -1.92 1.53
N PRO A 141 -5.28 -2.74 0.48
CA PRO A 141 -4.15 -3.05 -0.38
C PRO A 141 -3.66 -1.82 -1.15
N VAL A 142 -2.38 -1.48 -1.03
CA VAL A 142 -1.73 -0.39 -1.76
C VAL A 142 -0.38 -0.83 -2.31
N PHE A 143 0.00 -0.35 -3.49
CA PHE A 143 1.34 -0.52 -4.03
C PHE A 143 2.25 0.63 -3.61
N VAL A 144 3.45 0.31 -3.14
CA VAL A 144 4.44 1.29 -2.69
C VAL A 144 5.63 1.25 -3.63
N PHE A 145 5.86 2.34 -4.37
CA PHE A 145 7.01 2.48 -5.26
C PHE A 145 8.32 2.55 -4.46
N GLY A 146 9.33 1.79 -4.89
CA GLY A 146 10.64 1.74 -4.24
C GLY A 146 11.47 0.55 -4.68
N ALA A 147 12.33 0.06 -3.79
CA ALA A 147 13.02 -1.20 -4.02
C ALA A 147 12.01 -2.36 -3.95
N GLY A 148 12.06 -3.28 -4.90
CA GLY A 148 11.16 -4.42 -4.95
C GLY A 148 10.96 -4.95 -6.36
N THR A 149 9.89 -5.71 -6.54
CA THR A 149 9.54 -6.30 -7.85
C THR A 149 8.60 -5.40 -8.62
N ASP A 150 8.39 -5.72 -9.88
CA ASP A 150 7.29 -5.15 -10.65
C ASP A 150 5.94 -5.38 -9.94
N ALA A 151 5.04 -4.40 -10.01
CA ALA A 151 3.74 -4.44 -9.35
C ALA A 151 2.91 -5.63 -9.82
N ARG A 152 2.94 -5.95 -11.11
CA ARG A 152 2.19 -7.08 -11.67
C ARG A 152 2.77 -8.40 -11.19
N ALA A 153 4.09 -8.55 -11.23
CA ALA A 153 4.75 -9.74 -10.69
C ALA A 153 4.43 -9.97 -9.20
N GLY A 154 4.37 -8.89 -8.41
CA GLY A 154 3.94 -8.96 -7.01
C GLY A 154 2.47 -9.40 -6.85
N ALA A 155 1.58 -8.93 -7.72
CA ALA A 155 0.18 -9.35 -7.73
C ALA A 155 0.01 -10.82 -8.15
N GLU A 156 0.72 -11.26 -9.18
CA GLU A 156 0.74 -12.65 -9.63
C GLU A 156 1.18 -13.60 -8.50
N ALA A 157 2.25 -13.26 -7.77
CA ALA A 157 2.73 -14.07 -6.65
C ALA A 157 1.70 -14.19 -5.52
N VAL A 158 0.95 -13.13 -5.23
CA VAL A 158 -0.14 -13.17 -4.23
C VAL A 158 -1.29 -14.04 -4.73
N VAL A 159 -1.74 -13.88 -5.98
CA VAL A 159 -2.83 -14.69 -6.54
C VAL A 159 -2.48 -16.18 -6.54
N ALA A 160 -1.26 -16.53 -6.96
CA ALA A 160 -0.76 -17.90 -6.94
C ALA A 160 -0.82 -18.50 -5.52
N ARG A 161 -0.35 -17.74 -4.52
CA ARG A 161 -0.41 -18.16 -3.12
C ARG A 161 -1.84 -18.37 -2.61
N LEU A 162 -2.78 -17.49 -2.99
CA LEU A 162 -4.20 -17.66 -2.63
C LEU A 162 -4.79 -18.93 -3.27
N SER A 163 -4.42 -19.21 -4.51
CA SER A 163 -4.86 -20.39 -5.26
C SER A 163 -4.36 -21.69 -4.60
N GLU A 164 -3.08 -21.74 -4.22
CA GLU A 164 -2.47 -22.88 -3.52
C GLU A 164 -3.16 -23.24 -2.20
N HIS A 165 -3.70 -22.24 -1.50
CA HIS A 165 -4.32 -22.42 -0.18
C HIS A 165 -5.85 -22.37 -0.20
N SER A 166 -6.47 -22.36 -1.39
CA SER A 166 -7.92 -22.38 -1.53
C SER A 166 -8.44 -23.81 -1.71
N PHE A 167 -9.40 -24.20 -0.87
CA PHE A 167 -10.10 -25.48 -0.98
C PHE A 167 -11.39 -25.39 -1.83
N ASP A 168 -11.79 -24.17 -2.22
CA ASP A 168 -12.96 -23.94 -3.04
C ASP A 168 -12.59 -23.97 -4.53
N LYS A 169 -13.11 -24.98 -5.24
CA LYS A 169 -12.85 -25.18 -6.68
C LYS A 169 -13.33 -24.01 -7.55
N VAL A 170 -14.39 -23.32 -7.15
CA VAL A 170 -14.90 -22.13 -7.87
C VAL A 170 -13.90 -20.99 -7.72
N MET A 171 -13.39 -20.78 -6.50
CA MET A 171 -12.36 -19.79 -6.22
C MET A 171 -11.07 -20.08 -6.97
N VAL A 172 -10.55 -21.31 -6.89
CA VAL A 172 -9.34 -21.74 -7.64
C VAL A 172 -9.49 -21.47 -9.14
N ARG A 173 -10.67 -21.77 -9.71
CA ARG A 173 -10.94 -21.49 -11.13
C ARG A 173 -10.92 -20.00 -11.43
N ALA A 174 -11.52 -19.18 -10.59
CA ALA A 174 -11.55 -17.73 -10.75
C ALA A 174 -10.14 -17.12 -10.64
N LEU A 175 -9.37 -17.51 -9.63
CA LEU A 175 -7.97 -17.09 -9.46
C LEU A 175 -7.11 -17.51 -10.66
N GLY A 176 -7.28 -18.73 -11.17
CA GLY A 176 -6.58 -19.16 -12.38
C GLY A 176 -6.92 -18.35 -13.64
N VAL A 177 -8.11 -17.75 -13.74
CA VAL A 177 -8.42 -16.80 -14.82
C VAL A 177 -7.62 -15.51 -14.64
N VAL A 178 -7.51 -15.01 -13.41
CA VAL A 178 -6.73 -13.81 -13.08
C VAL A 178 -5.24 -14.03 -13.33
N GLU A 179 -4.67 -15.15 -12.87
CA GLU A 179 -3.26 -15.51 -13.12
C GLU A 179 -2.93 -15.49 -14.61
N ARG A 180 -3.77 -16.15 -15.43
CA ARG A 180 -3.58 -16.15 -16.90
C ARG A 180 -3.71 -14.75 -17.49
N ALA A 181 -4.63 -13.94 -17.00
CA ALA A 181 -4.81 -12.57 -17.48
C ALA A 181 -3.59 -11.69 -17.16
N LEU A 182 -3.03 -11.82 -15.95
CA LEU A 182 -1.82 -11.12 -15.55
C LEU A 182 -0.61 -11.56 -16.39
N ALA A 183 -0.40 -12.87 -16.53
CA ALA A 183 0.70 -13.43 -17.33
C ALA A 183 0.60 -13.08 -18.82
N SER A 184 -0.61 -13.12 -19.39
CA SER A 184 -0.85 -12.77 -20.81
C SER A 184 -0.69 -11.28 -21.08
N SER A 185 -0.91 -10.45 -20.05
CA SER A 185 -0.73 -9.00 -20.14
C SER A 185 0.74 -8.60 -20.01
N ALA A 186 1.69 -9.53 -19.80
CA ALA A 186 3.13 -9.24 -19.73
C ALA A 186 3.67 -8.48 -20.96
N GLY A 187 2.94 -8.45 -22.08
CA GLY A 187 3.19 -7.58 -23.25
C GLY A 187 2.08 -6.57 -23.57
N GLN A 188 1.03 -6.46 -22.76
CA GLN A 188 -0.09 -5.52 -22.94
C GLN A 188 -0.35 -4.64 -21.71
N PRO A 189 -0.48 -3.31 -21.89
CA PRO A 189 -0.41 -2.38 -20.75
C PRO A 189 -1.62 -2.29 -19.83
N ARG A 190 -2.75 -2.92 -20.16
CA ARG A 190 -4.01 -2.76 -19.41
C ARG A 190 -4.55 -4.09 -18.96
N VAL A 191 -4.99 -4.16 -17.71
CA VAL A 191 -5.88 -5.23 -17.26
C VAL A 191 -7.18 -5.10 -18.05
N PRO A 192 -7.67 -6.15 -18.74
CA PRO A 192 -8.90 -6.05 -19.51
C PRO A 192 -10.07 -5.63 -18.61
N ARG A 193 -10.80 -4.55 -18.99
CA ARG A 193 -11.93 -3.98 -18.25
C ARG A 193 -12.99 -5.00 -17.81
N LYS A 194 -13.15 -6.09 -18.59
CA LYS A 194 -14.02 -7.24 -18.27
C LYS A 194 -13.67 -7.92 -16.94
N LEU A 195 -12.39 -7.90 -16.52
CA LEU A 195 -11.92 -8.47 -15.27
C LEU A 195 -12.37 -7.64 -14.05
N LEU A 196 -12.49 -6.32 -14.21
CA LEU A 196 -13.00 -5.39 -13.18
C LEU A 196 -14.53 -5.45 -13.05
N GLU A 197 -15.22 -5.81 -14.13
CA GLU A 197 -16.68 -5.90 -14.20
C GLU A 197 -17.22 -7.26 -13.71
N ALA A 198 -16.43 -8.33 -13.81
CA ALA A 198 -16.83 -9.67 -13.35
C ALA A 198 -17.15 -9.77 -11.83
N GLY A 199 -16.62 -8.84 -11.02
CA GLY A 199 -16.93 -8.73 -9.59
C GLY A 199 -18.25 -8.03 -9.26
N ARG A 200 -18.97 -7.47 -10.25
CA ARG A 200 -20.25 -6.77 -10.03
C ARG A 200 -21.49 -7.65 -10.25
N SER A 201 -21.32 -8.86 -10.78
CA SER A 201 -22.42 -9.74 -11.19
C SER A 201 -22.78 -10.81 -10.17
N SER A 202 -22.19 -10.76 -8.97
CA SER A 202 -22.51 -11.68 -7.85
C SER A 202 -22.96 -10.88 -6.63
N CYS A 203 -24.04 -10.12 -6.79
CA CYS A 203 -24.91 -9.64 -5.71
C CYS A 203 -26.35 -9.84 -6.17
#